data_AF-A0A0C9T627-F1
#
_entry.id   AF-A0A0C9T627-F1
#
_cell.length_a   1.000
_cell.length_b   1.000
_cell.length_c   1.000
_cell.angle_alpha   90.00
_cell.angle_beta   90.00
_cell.angle_gamma   90.00
#
_symmetry.space_group_name_H-M   'P 1'
#
loop_
_entity.id
_entity.type
_entity.pdbx_description
1 polymer ?
#
loop_
_entity_poly.entity_id
_entity_poly.type
_entity_poly.pdbx_seq_one_letter_code
_entity_poly.pdbx_strand_id
1 'polypeptide(L)' 'TKHIQRKYHFVRDDLVARGEAVVRYVPTGDMVADVLTKALAPDKHWKFSKAMGLRLRSSGSVKTGSE' A
#
# COMPACT_ATOMS: atom_id res chain seq x y z
N THR A 1 -1.22 6.96 26.51
CA THR A 1 0.26 7.13 26.56
C THR A 1 1.03 5.82 26.33
N LYS A 2 0.72 4.73 27.06
CA LYS A 2 1.40 3.42 26.89
C LYS A 2 1.41 2.85 25.46
N HIS A 3 0.35 3.08 24.67
CA HIS A 3 0.23 2.56 23.31
C HIS A 3 1.24 3.19 22.33
N ILE A 4 1.64 4.45 22.52
CA ILE A 4 2.65 5.12 21.68
C ILE A 4 4.03 4.58 22.03
N GLN A 5 4.36 4.51 23.32
CA GLN A 5 5.65 4.00 23.81
C GLN A 5 5.89 2.56 23.36
N ARG A 6 4.90 1.67 23.50
CA ARG A 6 5.04 0.28 23.05
C ARG A 6 5.33 0.19 21.55
N LYS A 7 4.62 0.96 20.72
CA LYS A 7 4.85 0.99 19.28
C LYS A 7 6.24 1.53 18.92
N TYR A 8 6.69 2.58 19.62
CA TYR A 8 8.00 3.17 19.39
C TYR A 8 9.13 2.17 19.68
N HIS A 9 9.10 1.54 20.86
CA HIS A 9 10.10 0.54 21.25
C HIS A 9 10.11 -0.66 20.31
N PHE A 10 8.92 -1.18 19.95
CA PHE A 10 8.84 -2.30 19.00
C PHE A 10 9.42 -1.95 17.63
N VAL A 11 9.04 -0.80 17.05
CA VAL A 11 9.51 -0.44 15.71
C VAL A 11 11.00 -0.12 15.70
N ARG A 12 11.49 0.67 16.68
CA ARG A 12 12.87 1.19 16.62
C ARG A 12 13.89 0.27 17.30
N ASP A 13 13.59 -0.19 18.49
CA ASP A 13 14.56 -0.92 19.31
C ASP A 13 14.57 -2.42 18.97
N ASP A 14 13.51 -2.94 18.34
CA ASP A 14 13.42 -4.33 17.89
C ASP A 14 13.59 -4.44 16.36
N LEU A 15 12.58 -4.04 15.58
CA LEU A 15 12.59 -4.27 14.12
C LEU A 15 13.74 -3.55 13.39
N VAL A 16 13.97 -2.27 13.68
CA VAL A 16 15.03 -1.50 13.03
C VAL A 16 16.41 -1.93 13.54
N ALA A 17 16.57 -2.18 14.86
CA ALA A 17 17.85 -2.61 15.43
C ALA A 17 18.30 -3.99 14.91
N ARG A 18 17.35 -4.90 14.65
CA ARG A 18 17.61 -6.21 14.02
C ARG A 18 17.80 -6.13 12.50
N GLY A 19 17.56 -4.98 11.89
CA GLY A 19 17.63 -4.79 10.44
C GLY A 19 16.44 -5.38 9.66
N GLU A 20 15.36 -5.74 10.34
CA GLU A 20 14.15 -6.30 9.73
C GLU A 20 13.28 -5.22 9.07
N ALA A 21 13.40 -3.97 9.51
CA ALA A 21 12.67 -2.83 8.96
C ALA A 21 13.53 -1.57 8.84
N VAL A 22 13.17 -0.69 7.91
CA VAL A 22 13.76 0.65 7.76
C VAL A 22 12.64 1.68 7.78
N VAL A 23 12.77 2.70 8.63
CA VAL A 23 11.81 3.81 8.69
C VAL A 23 12.25 4.90 7.72
N ARG A 24 11.38 5.26 6.78
CA ARG A 24 11.60 6.36 5.84
C ARG A 24 10.36 7.26 5.80
N TYR A 25 10.59 8.56 5.67
CA TYR A 25 9.52 9.50 5.41
C TYR A 25 9.03 9.33 3.97
N VAL A 26 7.71 9.30 3.78
CA VAL A 26 7.06 9.26 2.48
C VAL A 26 6.00 10.37 2.47
N PRO A 27 6.04 11.32 1.51
CA PRO A 27 4.99 12.33 1.37
C PRO A 27 3.61 11.69 1.16
N THR A 28 2.55 12.33 1.65
CA THR A 28 1.17 11.82 1.52
C THR A 28 0.76 11.56 0.07
N GLY A 29 1.28 12.35 -0.88
CA GLY A 29 1.02 12.17 -2.30
C GLY A 29 1.56 10.86 -2.89
N ASP A 30 2.46 10.19 -2.17
CA ASP A 30 3.21 9.01 -2.62
C ASP A 30 3.12 7.83 -1.65
N MET A 31 2.29 7.93 -0.60
CA MET A 31 2.08 6.87 0.39
C MET A 31 1.18 5.76 -0.17
N VAL A 32 1.76 4.81 -0.91
CA VAL A 32 1.04 3.71 -1.58
C VAL A 32 0.11 2.90 -0.65
N ALA A 33 0.46 2.76 0.63
CA ALA A 33 -0.34 2.06 1.63
C ALA A 33 -1.69 2.75 1.94
N ASP A 34 -1.89 4.00 1.53
CA ASP A 34 -3.14 4.73 1.73
C ASP A 34 -4.34 4.02 1.07
N VAL A 35 -4.11 3.25 0.00
CA VAL A 35 -5.17 2.47 -0.67
C VAL A 35 -5.85 1.46 0.25
N LEU A 36 -5.17 0.98 1.30
CA LEU A 36 -5.69 -0.02 2.25
C LEU A 36 -6.28 0.59 3.52
N THR A 37 -6.01 1.87 3.78
CA THR A 37 -6.31 2.51 5.07
C THR A 37 -7.24 3.71 4.95
N LYS A 38 -7.43 4.25 3.73
CA LYS A 38 -8.21 5.45 3.47
C LYS A 38 -9.21 5.23 2.33
N ALA A 39 -10.33 5.96 2.40
CA ALA A 39 -11.23 6.12 1.26
C ALA A 39 -10.64 7.18 0.30
N LEU A 40 -10.01 6.73 -0.78
CA LEU A 40 -9.38 7.60 -1.77
C LEU A 40 -10.30 7.89 -2.96
N ALA A 41 -10.18 9.08 -3.54
CA ALA A 41 -10.78 9.38 -4.83
C ALA A 41 -10.27 8.40 -5.91
N PRO A 42 -11.08 8.08 -6.93
CA PRO A 42 -10.75 7.05 -7.93
C PRO A 42 -9.35 7.20 -8.55
N ASP A 43 -8.95 8.43 -8.89
CA ASP A 43 -7.64 8.69 -9.51
C ASP A 43 -6.47 8.33 -8.59
N LYS A 44 -6.57 8.70 -7.30
CA LYS A 44 -5.54 8.37 -6.30
C LYS A 44 -5.54 6.88 -5.98
N HIS A 45 -6.73 6.28 -5.88
CA HIS A 45 -6.87 4.85 -5.69
C HIS A 45 -6.15 4.10 -6.82
N TRP A 46 -6.43 4.44 -8.09
CA TRP A 46 -5.78 3.80 -9.23
C TRP A 46 -4.27 4.02 -9.28
N LYS A 47 -3.80 5.25 -9.02
CA LYS A 47 -2.36 5.57 -8.93
C LYS A 47 -1.67 4.62 -7.94
N PHE A 48 -2.20 4.49 -6.73
CA PHE A 48 -1.58 3.68 -5.68
C PHE A 48 -1.80 2.17 -5.87
N SER A 49 -2.94 1.71 -6.40
CA SER A 49 -3.12 0.30 -6.77
C SER A 49 -2.06 -0.14 -7.80
N LYS A 50 -1.82 0.68 -8.81
CA LYS A 50 -0.77 0.40 -9.81
C LYS A 50 0.62 0.43 -9.18
N ALA A 51 0.90 1.40 -8.30
CA ALA A 51 2.18 1.49 -7.58
C ALA A 51 2.41 0.30 -6.63
N MET A 52 1.34 -0.30 -6.10
CA MET A 52 1.39 -1.54 -5.31
C MET A 52 1.65 -2.78 -6.16
N GLY A 53 1.65 -2.66 -7.49
CA GLY A 53 1.84 -3.77 -8.43
C GLY A 53 0.54 -4.52 -8.77
N LEU A 54 -0.62 -4.01 -8.36
CA LEU A 54 -1.90 -4.60 -8.73
C LEU A 54 -2.20 -4.32 -10.20
N ARG A 55 -2.60 -5.35 -10.93
CA ARG A 55 -2.98 -5.27 -12.35
C ARG A 55 -4.44 -5.59 -12.50
N LEU A 56 -5.14 -4.83 -13.34
CA LEU A 56 -6.47 -5.24 -13.77
C LEU A 56 -6.32 -6.55 -14.52
N ARG A 57 -7.01 -7.58 -14.07
CA ARG A 57 -7.13 -8.81 -14.87
C ARG A 57 -7.81 -8.40 -16.17
N SER A 58 -7.13 -8.59 -17.30
CA SER A 58 -7.79 -8.51 -18.60
C SER A 58 -8.88 -9.57 -18.58
N SER A 59 -10.14 -9.15 -18.45
CA SER A 59 -11.26 -10.04 -18.74
C SER A 59 -11.06 -10.48 -20.19
N GLY A 60 -10.84 -11.78 -20.40
CA GLY A 60 -10.81 -12.34 -21.73
C GLY A 60 -12.14 -12.01 -22.39
N SER A 61 -12.12 -11.14 -23.39
CA SER A 61 -13.27 -10.92 -24.25
C SER A 61 -13.47 -12.22 -25.03
N VAL A 62 -14.46 -13.02 -24.62
CA VAL A 62 -14.92 -14.16 -25.41
C VAL A 62 -15.49 -13.56 -26.68
N LYS A 63 -14.77 -13.73 -27.81
CA LYS A 63 -15.33 -13.47 -29.13
C LYS A 63 -16.45 -14.48 -29.34
N THR A 64 -17.70 -14.07 -29.12
CA THR A 64 -18.86 -14.81 -29.63
C THR A 64 -18.80 -14.71 -31.14
N GLY A 65 -18.38 -15.79 -31.80
CA GLY A 65 -18.46 -15.92 -33.24
C GLY A 65 -19.93 -15.85 -33.66
N SER A 66 -20.24 -14.87 -34.50
CA SER A 66 -21.44 -14.85 -35.30
C SER A 66 -21.21 -15.76 -36.52
N GLU A 67 -21.81 -16.94 -36.49
CA GLU A 67 -22.29 -17.62 -37.71
C GLU A 67 -23.71 -17.16 -38.01
#